data_AF-A0A6B3IDA0-F1
#
_entry.id   AF-A0A6B3IDA0-F1
#
_cell.length_a   1.000
_cell.length_b   1.000
_cell.length_c   1.000
_cell.angle_alpha   90.00
_cell.angle_beta   90.00
_cell.angle_gamma   90.00
#
_symmetry.space_group_name_H-M   'P 1'
#
loop_
_entity.id
_entity.type
_entity.pdbx_description
1 polymer ?
#
loop_
_entity_poly.entity_id
_entity_poly.type
_entity_poly.pdbx_seq_one_letter_code
_entity_poly.pdbx_strand_id
1 'polypeptide(L)' 'AELEALGITVRLGDGATLPPSTELVVTAPGWQPDKPLFLAAAEAGVDIWGDVELAWRLRGTNGREAAPWLAVTGTNGKTT' A
#
# COMPACT_ATOMS: atom_id res chain seq x y z
N ALA A 1 -3.30 -1.01 -18.87
CA ALA A 1 -4.51 -1.37 -19.62
C ALA A 1 -5.76 -1.38 -18.73
N GLU A 2 -5.93 -2.33 -17.79
CA GLU A 2 -7.16 -2.40 -16.97
C GLU A 2 -7.32 -1.23 -15.99
N LEU A 3 -6.28 -0.90 -15.22
CA LEU A 3 -6.31 0.23 -14.27
C LEU A 3 -6.49 1.58 -14.97
N GLU A 4 -5.81 1.78 -16.10
CA GLU A 4 -5.94 3.01 -16.90
C GLU A 4 -7.36 3.18 -17.45
N ALA A 5 -8.03 2.08 -17.83
CA ALA A 5 -9.44 2.11 -18.27
C ALA A 5 -10.40 2.53 -17.14
N LEU A 6 -10.00 2.35 -15.88
CA LEU A 6 -10.72 2.85 -14.69
C LEU A 6 -10.34 4.29 -14.33
N GLY A 7 -9.52 4.96 -15.15
CA GLY A 7 -9.05 6.32 -14.90
C GLY A 7 -7.91 6.42 -13.87
N ILE A 8 -7.31 5.28 -13.49
CA ILE A 8 -6.19 5.26 -12.55
C ILE A 8 -4.90 5.57 -13.31
N THR A 9 -4.13 6.54 -12.81
CA THR A 9 -2.81 6.85 -13.36
C THR A 9 -1.83 5.69 -13.09
N VAL A 10 -1.27 5.12 -14.16
CA VAL A 10 -0.26 4.05 -14.07
C VAL A 10 1.10 4.60 -14.53
N ARG A 11 2.13 4.33 -13.74
CA ARG A 11 3.52 4.71 -14.04
C ARG A 11 4.37 3.46 -14.00
N LEU A 12 4.93 3.07 -15.16
CA LEU A 12 5.79 1.89 -15.29
C LEU A 12 7.26 2.31 -15.37
N GLY A 13 8.14 1.59 -14.70
CA GLY A 13 9.59 1.86 -14.70
C GLY A 13 10.02 3.04 -13.82
N ASP A 14 9.09 3.81 -13.27
CA ASP A 14 9.37 4.91 -12.34
C ASP A 14 9.05 4.50 -10.91
N GLY A 15 10.09 4.05 -10.19
CA GLY A 15 10.02 3.75 -8.76
C GLY A 15 10.79 4.74 -7.90
N ALA A 16 11.02 5.96 -8.41
CA ALA A 16 11.86 6.95 -7.75
C ALA A 16 11.11 8.22 -7.36
N THR A 17 10.09 8.60 -8.11
CA THR A 17 9.44 9.91 -7.92
C THR A 17 8.06 9.78 -7.27
N LEU A 18 7.82 10.57 -6.24
CA LEU A 18 6.51 10.69 -5.60
C LEU A 18 5.58 11.52 -6.49
N PRO A 19 4.39 11.02 -6.88
CA PRO A 19 3.42 11.83 -7.61
C PRO A 19 3.00 13.07 -6.80
N PRO A 20 2.76 14.21 -7.45
CA PRO A 20 2.22 15.39 -6.77
C PRO A 20 0.91 15.07 -6.07
N SER A 21 0.67 15.74 -4.93
CA SER A 21 -0.56 15.56 -4.13
C SER A 21 -0.78 14.15 -3.57
N THR A 22 0.27 13.32 -3.51
CA THR A 22 0.19 12.02 -2.81
C THR A 22 0.06 12.25 -1.31
N GLU A 23 -0.96 11.67 -0.68
CA GLU A 23 -1.18 11.75 0.77
C GLU A 23 -0.84 10.44 1.50
N LEU A 24 -0.74 9.33 0.75
CA LEU A 24 -0.41 8.02 1.28
C LEU A 24 0.28 7.18 0.21
N VAL A 25 1.34 6.47 0.59
CA VAL A 25 1.95 5.41 -0.21
C VAL A 25 1.56 4.06 0.37
N VAL A 26 1.02 3.17 -0.46
CA VAL A 26 0.73 1.78 -0.08
C VAL A 26 1.66 0.86 -0.86
N THR A 27 2.46 0.10 -0.13
CA THR A 27 3.51 -0.75 -0.71
C THR A 27 3.11 -2.21 -0.72
N ALA A 28 3.52 -2.91 -1.77
CA ALA A 28 3.41 -4.36 -1.85
C ALA A 28 4.72 -5.02 -1.35
N PRO A 29 4.66 -6.27 -0.87
CA PRO A 29 5.86 -7.04 -0.56
C PRO A 29 6.86 -7.06 -1.73
N GLY A 30 8.15 -6.89 -1.42
CA GLY A 30 9.24 -6.95 -2.42
C GLY A 30 9.86 -5.60 -2.78
N TRP A 31 9.31 -4.48 -2.32
CA TRP A 31 10.02 -3.20 -2.37
C TRP A 31 11.13 -3.15 -1.32
N GLN A 32 12.33 -2.71 -1.74
CA GLN A 32 13.42 -2.47 -0.80
C GLN A 32 13.17 -1.17 -0.04
N PRO A 33 13.40 -1.12 1.29
CA PRO A 33 13.11 0.08 2.11
C PRO A 33 13.90 1.33 1.73
N ASP A 34 15.03 1.19 1.05
CA ASP A 34 15.94 2.27 0.63
C ASP A 34 15.63 2.82 -0.78
N LYS A 35 14.50 2.42 -1.40
CA LYS A 35 14.11 2.93 -2.70
C LYS A 35 13.87 4.45 -2.65
N PRO A 36 14.29 5.21 -3.69
CA PRO A 36 14.17 6.67 -3.69
C PRO A 36 12.73 7.19 -3.50
N LEU A 37 11.71 6.42 -3.93
CA LEU A 37 10.30 6.76 -3.69
C LEU A 37 9.98 6.92 -2.19
N PHE A 38 10.54 6.07 -1.32
CA PHE A 38 10.25 6.12 0.11
C PHE A 38 10.98 7.28 0.80
N LEU A 39 12.17 7.62 0.31
CA LEU A 39 12.85 8.84 0.73
C LEU A 39 12.03 10.08 0.35
N ALA A 40 11.56 10.15 -0.90
CA ALA A 40 10.73 11.27 -1.38
C ALA A 40 9.42 11.38 -0.59
N ALA A 41 8.78 10.26 -0.24
CA ALA A 41 7.60 10.23 0.61
C ALA A 41 7.91 10.77 2.02
N ALA A 42 9.02 10.33 2.64
CA ALA A 42 9.44 10.81 3.94
C ALA A 42 9.75 12.32 3.96
N GLU A 43 10.44 12.83 2.94
CA GLU A 43 10.73 14.27 2.78
C GLU A 43 9.45 15.10 2.61
N ALA A 44 8.44 14.54 1.94
CA ALA A 44 7.13 15.16 1.78
C ALA A 44 6.20 15.00 3.00
N GLY A 45 6.63 14.28 4.04
CA GLY A 45 5.79 13.98 5.21
C GLY A 45 4.60 13.05 4.91
N VAL A 46 4.73 12.23 3.87
CA VAL A 46 3.68 11.30 3.41
C VAL A 46 3.85 9.95 4.10
N ASP A 47 2.76 9.44 4.67
CA ASP A 47 2.72 8.13 5.31
C ASP A 47 2.98 7.00 4.30
N ILE A 48 3.66 5.95 4.78
CA ILE A 48 3.91 4.73 4.01
C ILE A 48 3.32 3.55 4.77
N TRP A 49 2.33 2.88 4.17
CA TRP A 49 1.70 1.69 4.72
C TRP A 49 2.00 0.44 3.87
N GLY A 50 1.92 -0.72 4.50
CA GLY A 50 1.73 -1.98 3.79
C GLY A 50 0.25 -2.19 3.43
N ASP A 51 -0.01 -3.08 2.49
CA ASP A 51 -1.36 -3.55 2.13
C ASP A 51 -2.16 -4.06 3.35
N VAL A 52 -1.53 -4.83 4.24
CA VAL A 52 -2.13 -5.34 5.48
C VAL A 52 -2.54 -4.21 6.43
N GLU A 53 -1.71 -3.18 6.58
CA GLU A 53 -2.01 -2.02 7.45
C GLU A 53 -3.17 -1.19 6.87
N LEU A 54 -3.19 -0.98 5.55
CA LEU A 54 -4.32 -0.35 4.88
C LEU A 54 -5.62 -1.10 5.16
N ALA A 55 -5.63 -2.41 4.93
CA ALA A 55 -6.80 -3.25 5.17
C ALA A 55 -7.22 -3.23 6.66
N TRP A 56 -6.27 -3.25 7.59
CA TRP A 56 -6.53 -3.14 9.02
C TRP A 56 -7.22 -1.83 9.38
N ARG A 57 -6.75 -0.69 8.84
CA ARG A 57 -7.36 0.62 9.09
C ARG A 57 -8.74 0.76 8.47
N LEU A 58 -8.97 0.15 7.30
CA LEU A 58 -10.25 0.23 6.59
C LEU A 58 -11.37 -0.62 7.19
N ARG A 59 -11.05 -1.58 8.07
CA ARG A 59 -11.99 -2.63 8.53
C ARG A 59 -13.30 -2.14 9.16
N GLY A 60 -13.33 -0.92 9.70
CA GLY A 60 -14.50 -0.31 10.37
C GLY A 60 -14.91 1.04 9.78
N THR A 61 -14.52 1.31 8.52
CA THR A 61 -14.86 2.56 7.84
C THR A 61 -16.26 2.50 7.19
N ASN A 62 -16.79 3.64 6.77
CA ASN A 62 -18.07 3.73 6.05
C ASN A 62 -19.29 3.21 6.84
N GLY A 63 -19.32 3.48 8.15
CA GLY A 63 -20.42 3.09 9.04
C GLY A 63 -20.49 1.59 9.33
N ARG A 64 -19.43 0.83 8.99
CA ARG A 64 -19.33 -0.61 9.26
C ARG A 64 -18.67 -0.86 10.61
N GLU A 65 -19.11 -1.90 11.29
CA GLU A 65 -18.39 -2.40 12.46
C GLU A 65 -17.03 -2.98 12.04
N ALA A 66 -16.00 -2.74 12.85
CA ALA A 66 -14.66 -3.24 12.61
C ALA A 66 -14.63 -4.77 12.64
N ALA A 67 -14.46 -5.41 11.48
CA ALA A 67 -14.43 -6.87 11.38
C ALA A 67 -13.29 -7.48 12.22
N PRO A 68 -13.51 -8.60 12.93
CA PRO A 68 -12.44 -9.34 13.62
C PRO A 68 -11.51 -10.01 12.60
N TRP A 69 -10.22 -10.10 12.92
CA TRP A 69 -9.20 -10.69 12.05
C TRP A 69 -8.60 -11.94 12.68
N LEU A 70 -8.40 -12.99 11.88
CA LEU A 70 -7.56 -14.14 12.20
C LEU A 70 -6.32 -14.06 11.32
N ALA A 71 -5.17 -13.76 11.93
CA ALA A 71 -3.89 -13.72 11.23
C ALA A 71 -3.23 -15.10 11.25
N VAL A 72 -3.02 -15.69 10.08
CA VAL A 72 -2.25 -16.94 9.92
C VAL A 72 -0.95 -16.61 9.20
N THR A 73 0.18 -16.86 9.85
CA THR A 73 1.53 -16.61 9.30
C THR A 73 2.42 -17.84 9.49
N GLY A 74 3.52 -17.91 8.74
CA GLY A 74 4.46 -19.02 8.77
C GLY A 74 5.05 -19.29 7.39
N THR A 75 6.20 -19.95 7.34
CA THR A 75 6.87 -20.24 6.05
C THR A 75 6.09 -21.25 5.21
N ASN A 76 5.51 -22.27 5.85
CA ASN A 76 4.80 -23.38 5.19
C ASN A 76 3.39 -23.57 5.77
N GLY A 77 2.47 -24.15 4.98
CA GLY A 77 1.16 -24.60 5.47
C GLY A 77 0.07 -23.53 5.66
N LYS A 78 0.23 -22.32 5.11
CA LYS A 78 -0.75 -21.22 5.24
C LYS A 78 -2.02 -21.41 4.39
N THR A 79 -1.96 -22.25 3.36
CA THR A 79 -3.06 -22.47 2.39
C THR A 79 -3.65 -23.88 2.50
N THR A 80 -3.26 -24.62 3.54
CA THR A 80 -3.70 -26.01 3.78
C THR A 80 -5.02 -26.03 4.54
#